data_AF-A0A2E0NHB1-F1
#
_entry.id   AF-A0A2E0NHB1-F1
#
_cell.length_a   1.000
_cell.length_b   1.000
_cell.length_c   1.000
_cell.angle_alpha   90.00
_cell.angle_beta   90.00
_cell.angle_gamma   90.00
#
_symmetry.space_group_name_H-M   'P 1'
#
loop_
_entity.id
_entity.type
_entity.pdbx_description
1 polymer ?
#
loop_
_entity_poly.entity_id
_entity_poly.type
_entity_poly.pdbx_seq_one_letter_code
_entity_poly.pdbx_strand_id
1 'polypeptide(L)'
;MEFLQELHEARMTRNSSGLKALTYTDCCERAYLTMLILETLRRFPTTAPYAHGYAKSTSGYDSYKHFRISGTDLYNFVYFVVGDQNAQDKLKDPGNARKKREKTQFPVMAFNRYVSNMSRGFAPSSADEQFLIRAESTLGITNSDYKATRRNLFSFNRLPTFEKKKTVTRLLLASRAKLRSSDIIKYLEQLSAQRDLETYKVTDPEPKISMPDIEVTGKDLAGYRYLVGSKNLMMTKKFLELAKDGKSIPPQMVQAYLPAITMIDNIVKAGPGFVQMLRTLENRAKKTPNT
;
A
#
# COMPACT_ATOMS: atom_id res chain seq x y z
N MET A 1 11.33 -29.60 -1.92
CA MET A 1 10.06 -29.24 -1.26
C MET A 1 10.31 -28.09 -0.30
N GLU A 2 10.57 -26.90 -0.83
CA GLU A 2 11.07 -25.74 -0.05
C GLU A 2 10.38 -24.43 -0.46
N PHE A 3 9.17 -24.52 -1.04
CA PHE A 3 8.45 -23.37 -1.62
C PHE A 3 7.23 -22.93 -0.78
N LEU A 4 6.89 -23.67 0.29
CA LEU A 4 5.69 -23.42 1.11
C LEU A 4 5.97 -22.70 2.44
N GLN A 5 7.22 -22.34 2.75
CA GLN A 5 7.62 -22.02 4.13
C GLN A 5 7.87 -20.55 4.48
N GLU A 6 7.72 -19.58 3.56
CA GLU A 6 8.00 -18.15 3.88
C GLU A 6 6.87 -17.14 3.55
N LEU A 7 5.68 -17.59 3.15
CA LEU A 7 4.84 -16.75 2.29
C LEU A 7 3.79 -15.82 2.95
N HIS A 8 3.61 -15.80 4.27
CA HIS A 8 2.43 -15.15 4.89
C HIS A 8 2.68 -14.39 6.21
N GLU A 9 3.90 -13.90 6.44
CA GLU A 9 4.17 -13.03 7.59
C GLU A 9 3.93 -11.56 7.26
N ALA A 10 3.37 -10.82 8.23
CA ALA A 10 3.18 -9.39 8.17
C ALA A 10 4.50 -8.68 7.86
N ARG A 11 4.51 -7.85 6.82
CA ARG A 11 5.67 -7.07 6.42
C ARG A 11 5.50 -5.61 6.79
N MET A 12 4.31 -5.08 6.59
CA MET A 12 4.02 -3.67 6.85
C MET A 12 3.90 -3.38 8.35
N THR A 13 3.35 -4.32 9.11
CA THR A 13 3.02 -4.11 10.53
C THR A 13 4.10 -4.61 11.50
N ARG A 14 5.18 -5.24 11.01
CA ARG A 14 6.23 -5.89 11.82
C ARG A 14 7.11 -4.94 12.63
N ASN A 15 7.42 -3.75 12.11
CA ASN A 15 8.33 -2.81 12.76
C ASN A 15 7.55 -1.75 13.55
N SER A 16 7.98 -1.46 14.79
CA SER A 16 7.39 -0.44 15.65
C SER A 16 7.36 0.95 15.00
N SER A 17 8.37 1.27 14.18
CA SER A 17 8.42 2.49 13.36
C SER A 17 7.35 2.53 12.26
N GLY A 18 7.00 1.37 11.69
CA GLY A 18 5.92 1.25 10.68
C GLY A 18 4.54 1.39 11.32
N LEU A 19 4.34 0.79 12.50
CA LEU A 19 3.09 0.89 13.27
C LEU A 19 2.78 2.33 13.69
N LYS A 20 3.78 3.07 14.20
CA LYS A 20 3.63 4.48 14.61
C LYS A 20 3.33 5.44 13.44
N ALA A 21 3.42 4.98 12.19
CA ALA A 21 3.04 5.77 11.02
C ALA A 21 1.58 5.54 10.59
N LEU A 22 0.91 4.48 11.07
CA LEU A 22 -0.46 4.13 10.67
C LEU A 22 -1.49 4.91 11.48
N THR A 23 -2.44 5.55 10.79
CA THR A 23 -3.67 6.01 11.44
C THR A 23 -4.71 4.89 11.50
N TYR A 24 -5.76 5.08 12.31
CA TYR A 24 -6.89 4.15 12.33
C TYR A 24 -7.58 4.05 10.95
N THR A 25 -7.72 5.17 10.24
CA THR A 25 -8.28 5.18 8.88
C THR A 25 -7.40 4.42 7.91
N ASP A 26 -6.07 4.51 8.01
CA ASP A 26 -5.16 3.69 7.21
C ASP A 26 -5.41 2.20 7.43
N CYS A 27 -5.62 1.77 8.68
CA CYS A 27 -5.89 0.37 9.00
C CYS A 27 -7.21 -0.10 8.37
N CYS A 28 -8.27 0.71 8.46
CA CYS A 28 -9.56 0.43 7.81
C CYS A 28 -9.44 0.30 6.29
N GLU A 29 -8.82 1.28 5.63
CA GLU A 29 -8.67 1.28 4.18
C GLU A 29 -7.79 0.14 3.68
N ARG A 30 -6.68 -0.14 4.36
CA ARG A 30 -5.74 -1.21 3.98
C ARG A 30 -6.34 -2.59 4.22
N ALA A 31 -7.12 -2.78 5.28
CA ALA A 31 -7.91 -4.00 5.46
C ALA A 31 -8.88 -4.20 4.29
N TYR A 32 -9.62 -3.15 3.91
CA TYR A 32 -10.59 -3.22 2.82
C TYR A 32 -9.93 -3.53 1.47
N LEU A 33 -8.87 -2.81 1.11
CA LEU A 33 -8.11 -3.05 -0.12
C LEU A 33 -7.55 -4.47 -0.16
N THR A 34 -7.01 -4.97 0.96
CA THR A 34 -6.50 -6.34 1.05
C THR A 34 -7.59 -7.37 0.77
N MET A 35 -8.82 -7.16 1.26
CA MET A 35 -9.96 -8.03 0.92
C MET A 35 -10.32 -7.96 -0.57
N LEU A 36 -10.30 -6.78 -1.21
CA LEU A 36 -10.52 -6.66 -2.66
C LEU A 36 -9.42 -7.35 -3.48
N ILE A 37 -8.18 -7.36 -3.00
CA ILE A 37 -7.07 -8.10 -3.62
C ILE A 37 -7.33 -9.60 -3.53
N LEU A 38 -7.72 -10.12 -2.36
CA LEU A 38 -8.08 -11.53 -2.19
C LEU A 38 -9.22 -11.95 -3.12
N GLU A 39 -10.25 -11.11 -3.27
CA GLU A 39 -11.32 -11.29 -4.24
C GLU A 39 -10.84 -11.37 -5.68
N THR A 40 -9.83 -10.58 -6.02
CA THR A 40 -9.27 -10.55 -7.37
C THR A 40 -8.46 -11.82 -7.61
N LEU A 41 -7.55 -12.16 -6.70
CA LEU A 41 -6.64 -13.31 -6.82
C LEU A 41 -7.39 -14.64 -6.91
N ARG A 42 -8.46 -14.83 -6.11
CA ARG A 42 -9.23 -16.08 -6.10
C ARG A 42 -10.04 -16.34 -7.37
N ARG A 43 -10.16 -15.36 -8.27
CA ARG A 43 -10.87 -15.51 -9.55
C ARG A 43 -10.03 -16.12 -10.65
N PHE A 44 -8.71 -16.17 -10.48
CA PHE A 44 -7.80 -16.69 -11.48
C PHE A 44 -7.17 -17.98 -10.97
N PRO A 45 -7.26 -19.10 -11.72
CA PRO A 45 -6.72 -20.39 -11.29
C PRO A 45 -5.24 -20.34 -10.89
N THR A 46 -4.45 -19.51 -11.56
CA THR A 46 -3.01 -19.35 -11.33
C THR A 46 -2.67 -18.65 -10.00
N THR A 47 -3.60 -17.88 -9.43
CA THR A 47 -3.39 -17.12 -8.20
C THR A 47 -4.36 -17.45 -7.08
N ALA A 48 -5.38 -18.27 -7.34
CA ALA A 48 -6.33 -18.74 -6.34
C ALA A 48 -5.64 -19.44 -5.15
N PRO A 49 -4.63 -20.32 -5.35
CA PRO A 49 -3.89 -20.91 -4.23
C PRO A 49 -3.27 -19.88 -3.27
N TYR A 50 -2.79 -18.74 -3.78
CA TYR A 50 -2.24 -17.66 -2.93
C TYR A 50 -3.33 -17.03 -2.06
N ALA A 51 -4.52 -16.78 -2.62
CA ALA A 51 -5.66 -16.25 -1.87
C ALA A 51 -6.12 -17.24 -0.78
N HIS A 52 -6.19 -18.54 -1.09
CA HIS A 52 -6.55 -19.58 -0.13
C HIS A 52 -5.54 -19.69 1.01
N GLY A 53 -4.25 -19.73 0.68
CA GLY A 53 -3.16 -19.76 1.68
C GLY A 53 -3.18 -18.53 2.59
N TYR A 54 -3.33 -17.34 2.00
CA TYR A 54 -3.41 -16.08 2.76
C TYR A 54 -4.63 -16.05 3.69
N ALA A 55 -5.79 -16.47 3.22
CA ALA A 55 -7.01 -16.54 4.04
C ALA A 55 -6.87 -17.58 5.17
N LYS A 56 -6.18 -18.70 4.92
CA LYS A 56 -5.86 -19.70 5.95
C LYS A 56 -4.96 -19.10 7.04
N SER A 57 -3.89 -18.40 6.66
CA SER A 57 -2.99 -17.74 7.62
C SER A 57 -3.67 -16.59 8.38
N THR A 58 -4.64 -15.91 7.76
CA THR A 58 -5.41 -14.85 8.42
C THR A 58 -6.39 -15.41 9.46
N SER A 59 -7.04 -16.54 9.16
CA SER A 59 -8.08 -17.16 10.02
C SER A 59 -7.54 -18.11 11.09
N GLY A 60 -6.24 -18.44 11.07
CA GLY A 60 -5.62 -19.41 11.97
C GLY A 60 -5.41 -18.93 13.42
N TYR A 61 -5.85 -17.74 13.78
CA TYR A 61 -5.59 -17.13 15.09
C TYR A 61 -6.88 -16.70 15.79
N ASP A 62 -6.91 -16.83 17.12
CA ASP A 62 -8.12 -16.52 17.88
C ASP A 62 -8.40 -15.03 18.00
N SER A 63 -9.61 -14.64 17.55
CA SER A 63 -10.37 -13.47 18.00
C SER A 63 -9.74 -12.07 17.83
N TYR A 64 -8.63 -11.94 17.09
CA TYR A 64 -7.92 -10.67 16.86
C TYR A 64 -7.64 -9.87 18.16
N LYS A 65 -7.38 -10.57 19.28
CA LYS A 65 -7.11 -9.94 20.59
C LYS A 65 -5.68 -9.46 20.74
N HIS A 66 -4.76 -10.01 19.96
CA HIS A 66 -3.34 -9.75 20.08
C HIS A 66 -2.74 -9.45 18.72
N PHE A 67 -1.80 -8.51 18.71
CA PHE A 67 -0.93 -8.29 17.57
C PHE A 67 -0.09 -9.56 17.30
N ARG A 68 0.09 -9.96 16.04
CA ARG A 68 0.86 -11.15 15.67
C ARG A 68 1.89 -10.80 14.61
N ILE A 69 3.17 -10.94 14.96
CA ILE A 69 4.29 -10.79 14.00
C ILE A 69 4.20 -11.85 12.90
N SER A 70 3.85 -13.08 13.27
CA SER A 70 3.62 -14.21 12.34
C SER A 70 2.26 -14.18 11.65
N GLY A 71 1.40 -13.21 11.97
CA GLY A 71 0.10 -13.03 11.32
C GLY A 71 0.24 -12.30 9.99
N THR A 72 -0.78 -12.36 9.14
CA THR A 72 -0.82 -11.56 7.91
C THR A 72 -1.02 -10.08 8.23
N ASP A 73 -0.70 -9.19 7.27
CA ASP A 73 -1.03 -7.77 7.42
C ASP A 73 -2.55 -7.57 7.59
N LEU A 74 -3.38 -8.34 6.90
CA LEU A 74 -4.84 -8.32 7.09
C LEU A 74 -5.25 -8.65 8.52
N TYR A 75 -4.68 -9.69 9.13
CA TYR A 75 -4.95 -10.03 10.53
C TYR A 75 -4.62 -8.86 11.45
N ASN A 76 -3.45 -8.25 11.26
CA ASN A 76 -3.01 -7.14 12.09
C ASN A 76 -3.81 -5.86 11.86
N PHE A 77 -4.26 -5.57 10.64
CA PHE A 77 -5.20 -4.46 10.40
C PHE A 77 -6.52 -4.71 11.12
N VAL A 78 -7.06 -5.93 11.08
CA VAL A 78 -8.29 -6.28 11.81
C VAL A 78 -8.08 -6.18 13.32
N TYR A 79 -6.92 -6.60 13.86
CA TYR A 79 -6.55 -6.36 15.26
C TYR A 79 -6.64 -4.87 15.63
N PHE A 80 -6.15 -3.95 14.79
CA PHE A 80 -6.29 -2.51 15.06
C PHE A 80 -7.73 -2.01 14.91
N VAL A 81 -8.50 -2.56 13.97
CA VAL A 81 -9.90 -2.17 13.74
C VAL A 81 -10.83 -2.64 14.87
N VAL A 82 -10.57 -3.79 15.49
CA VAL A 82 -11.48 -4.37 16.50
C VAL A 82 -10.92 -4.40 17.91
N GLY A 83 -9.60 -4.21 18.04
CA GLY A 83 -8.88 -4.28 19.31
C GLY A 83 -9.29 -3.21 20.32
N ASP A 84 -8.81 -3.43 21.54
CA ASP A 84 -9.01 -2.58 22.71
C ASP A 84 -8.15 -1.31 22.65
N GLN A 85 -8.17 -0.52 23.74
CA GLN A 85 -7.39 0.71 23.83
C GLN A 85 -5.88 0.45 23.64
N ASN A 86 -5.37 -0.69 24.12
CA ASN A 86 -3.96 -1.07 23.93
C ASN A 86 -3.59 -1.24 22.45
N ALA A 87 -4.53 -1.67 21.60
CA ALA A 87 -4.32 -1.70 20.15
C ALA A 87 -4.25 -0.27 19.58
N GLN A 88 -5.14 0.61 20.00
CA GLN A 88 -5.21 2.00 19.49
C GLN A 88 -3.99 2.84 19.89
N ASP A 89 -3.42 2.57 21.05
CA ASP A 89 -2.25 3.30 21.59
C ASP A 89 -0.97 3.05 20.80
N LYS A 90 -0.96 2.02 19.95
CA LYS A 90 0.16 1.71 19.06
C LYS A 90 0.11 2.47 17.74
N LEU A 91 -1.01 3.15 17.44
CA LEU A 91 -1.21 3.89 16.20
C LEU A 91 -0.67 5.33 16.31
N LYS A 92 -0.54 6.00 15.16
CA LYS A 92 0.00 7.36 15.03
C LYS A 92 -0.73 8.40 15.89
N ASP A 93 -2.06 8.31 15.96
CA ASP A 93 -2.92 9.22 16.72
C ASP A 93 -3.92 8.41 17.57
N PRO A 94 -3.52 8.01 18.79
CA PRO A 94 -4.34 7.18 19.67
C PRO A 94 -5.69 7.83 20.02
N GLY A 95 -5.73 9.15 20.23
CA GLY A 95 -6.95 9.86 20.62
C GLY A 95 -8.01 9.81 19.53
N ASN A 96 -7.63 10.06 18.28
CA ASN A 96 -8.52 9.94 17.12
C ASN A 96 -8.86 8.47 16.83
N ALA A 97 -7.90 7.57 16.98
CA ALA A 97 -8.10 6.14 16.81
C ALA A 97 -9.18 5.58 17.74
N ARG A 98 -9.14 5.90 19.04
CA ARG A 98 -10.16 5.51 20.03
C ARG A 98 -11.56 6.02 19.64
N LYS A 99 -11.68 7.31 19.30
CA LYS A 99 -12.97 7.91 18.86
C LYS A 99 -13.55 7.24 17.61
N LYS A 100 -12.70 6.89 16.64
CA LYS A 100 -13.13 6.18 15.42
C LYS A 100 -13.47 4.73 15.70
N ARG A 101 -12.71 4.07 16.58
CA ARG A 101 -12.94 2.70 17.01
C ARG A 101 -14.31 2.53 17.68
N GLU A 102 -14.71 3.44 18.56
CA GLU A 102 -16.03 3.43 19.21
C GLU A 102 -17.19 3.43 18.21
N LYS A 103 -17.02 4.14 17.09
CA LYS A 103 -18.02 4.22 16.01
C LYS A 103 -17.96 3.05 15.03
N THR A 104 -16.85 2.30 15.02
CA THR A 104 -16.64 1.21 14.06
C THR A 104 -17.21 -0.10 14.60
N GLN A 105 -18.24 -0.62 13.95
CA GLN A 105 -18.87 -1.90 14.29
C GLN A 105 -18.54 -2.94 13.21
N PHE A 106 -17.27 -3.34 13.14
CA PHE A 106 -16.80 -4.30 12.15
C PHE A 106 -17.40 -5.70 12.40
N PRO A 107 -18.02 -6.36 11.40
CA PRO A 107 -18.73 -7.62 11.60
C PRO A 107 -17.77 -8.82 11.64
N VAL A 108 -17.06 -9.01 12.77
CA VAL A 108 -16.01 -10.03 12.96
C VAL A 108 -16.47 -11.44 12.61
N MET A 109 -17.66 -11.84 13.03
CA MET A 109 -18.18 -13.19 12.71
C MET A 109 -18.38 -13.40 11.21
N ALA A 110 -18.87 -12.38 10.50
CA ALA A 110 -19.04 -12.44 9.05
C ALA A 110 -17.68 -12.45 8.35
N PHE A 111 -16.72 -11.67 8.84
CA PHE A 111 -15.34 -11.69 8.35
C PHE A 111 -14.70 -13.07 8.54
N ASN A 112 -14.84 -13.69 9.72
CA ASN A 112 -14.31 -15.03 9.98
C ASN A 112 -14.93 -16.08 9.04
N ARG A 113 -16.23 -15.99 8.78
CA ARG A 113 -16.90 -16.86 7.79
C ARG A 113 -16.33 -16.63 6.38
N TYR A 114 -16.15 -15.37 6.00
CA TYR A 114 -15.59 -14.98 4.72
C TYR A 114 -14.18 -15.57 4.50
N VAL A 115 -13.24 -15.36 5.43
CA VAL A 115 -11.88 -15.91 5.30
C VAL A 115 -11.83 -17.44 5.43
N SER A 116 -12.73 -18.05 6.21
CA SER A 116 -12.82 -19.51 6.35
C SER A 116 -13.37 -20.19 5.08
N ASN A 117 -14.40 -19.61 4.46
CA ASN A 117 -14.89 -20.10 3.17
C ASN A 117 -13.82 -19.97 2.08
N MET A 118 -13.12 -18.83 2.05
CA MET A 118 -12.04 -18.61 1.09
C MET A 118 -10.87 -19.57 1.31
N SER A 119 -10.48 -19.85 2.56
CA SER A 119 -9.38 -20.79 2.86
C SER A 119 -9.68 -22.22 2.44
N ARG A 120 -10.96 -22.60 2.41
CA ARG A 120 -11.46 -23.90 1.91
C ARG A 120 -11.58 -23.97 0.39
N GLY A 121 -11.29 -22.89 -0.33
CA GLY A 121 -11.36 -22.88 -1.80
C GLY A 121 -12.75 -22.59 -2.37
N PHE A 122 -13.69 -22.11 -1.56
CA PHE A 122 -15.03 -21.80 -2.07
C PHE A 122 -15.00 -20.62 -3.05
N ALA A 123 -15.76 -20.78 -4.13
CA ALA A 123 -15.92 -19.76 -5.16
C ALA A 123 -16.62 -18.50 -4.59
N PRO A 124 -16.43 -17.33 -5.22
CA PRO A 124 -17.13 -16.11 -4.82
C PRO A 124 -18.65 -16.28 -4.77
N SER A 125 -19.25 -15.86 -3.67
CA SER A 125 -20.69 -15.97 -3.41
C SER A 125 -21.35 -14.61 -3.18
N SER A 126 -22.69 -14.57 -3.28
CA SER A 126 -23.47 -13.38 -2.92
C SER A 126 -23.32 -13.00 -1.43
N ALA A 127 -23.01 -13.97 -0.57
CA ALA A 127 -22.72 -13.69 0.84
C ALA A 127 -21.41 -12.91 1.01
N ASP A 128 -20.40 -13.19 0.19
CA ASP A 128 -19.13 -12.45 0.18
C ASP A 128 -19.34 -10.99 -0.28
N GLU A 129 -20.21 -10.79 -1.27
CA GLU A 129 -20.60 -9.45 -1.74
C GLU A 129 -21.28 -8.64 -0.63
N GLN A 130 -22.28 -9.23 0.02
CA GLN A 130 -22.99 -8.60 1.13
C GLN A 130 -22.07 -8.28 2.30
N PHE A 131 -21.12 -9.17 2.59
CA PHE A 131 -20.09 -8.92 3.59
C PHE A 131 -19.23 -7.71 3.20
N LEU A 132 -18.71 -7.64 1.97
CA LEU A 132 -17.89 -6.52 1.54
C LEU A 132 -18.65 -5.20 1.46
N ILE A 133 -19.95 -5.20 1.14
CA ILE A 133 -20.81 -4.01 1.24
C ILE A 133 -20.89 -3.51 2.69
N ARG A 134 -21.10 -4.43 3.65
CA ARG A 134 -21.17 -4.08 5.06
C ARG A 134 -19.81 -3.63 5.59
N ALA A 135 -18.73 -4.28 5.19
CA ALA A 135 -17.37 -3.87 5.52
C ALA A 135 -17.04 -2.48 4.96
N GLU A 136 -17.41 -2.18 3.71
CA GLU A 136 -17.24 -0.87 3.08
C GLU A 136 -17.86 0.25 3.92
N SER A 137 -19.09 0.05 4.40
CA SER A 137 -19.79 1.01 5.26
C SER A 137 -19.16 1.12 6.65
N THR A 138 -18.95 -0.01 7.33
CA THR A 138 -18.47 -0.04 8.73
C THR A 138 -17.02 0.43 8.87
N LEU A 139 -16.17 0.20 7.86
CA LEU A 139 -14.80 0.70 7.81
C LEU A 139 -14.72 2.17 7.36
N GLY A 140 -15.84 2.79 6.99
CA GLY A 140 -15.90 4.20 6.59
C GLY A 140 -15.24 4.48 5.23
N ILE A 141 -15.34 3.54 4.27
CA ILE A 141 -14.72 3.69 2.96
C ILE A 141 -15.52 4.71 2.13
N THR A 142 -14.89 5.84 1.82
CA THR A 142 -15.50 6.93 1.04
C THR A 142 -15.02 6.97 -0.41
N ASN A 143 -13.82 6.46 -0.71
CA ASN A 143 -13.22 6.46 -2.04
C ASN A 143 -14.12 5.74 -3.07
N SER A 144 -14.59 6.47 -4.08
CA SER A 144 -15.55 6.00 -5.08
C SER A 144 -14.97 4.91 -5.99
N ASP A 145 -13.66 4.92 -6.27
CA ASP A 145 -12.97 3.90 -7.06
C ASP A 145 -12.91 2.57 -6.32
N TYR A 146 -12.80 2.56 -4.99
CA TYR A 146 -12.82 1.31 -4.21
C TYR A 146 -14.21 0.68 -4.26
N LYS A 147 -15.26 1.51 -4.15
CA LYS A 147 -16.65 1.07 -4.29
C LYS A 147 -16.93 0.53 -5.68
N ALA A 148 -16.44 1.22 -6.72
CA ALA A 148 -16.55 0.77 -8.10
C ALA A 148 -15.81 -0.55 -8.33
N THR A 149 -14.60 -0.68 -7.78
CA THR A 149 -13.80 -1.91 -7.84
C THR A 149 -14.55 -3.08 -7.21
N ARG A 150 -15.10 -2.91 -5.99
CA ARG A 150 -15.94 -3.95 -5.35
C ARG A 150 -17.10 -4.39 -6.26
N ARG A 151 -17.90 -3.44 -6.75
CA ARG A 151 -19.05 -3.76 -7.63
C ARG A 151 -18.62 -4.54 -8.88
N ASN A 152 -17.54 -4.08 -9.52
CA ASN A 152 -17.02 -4.70 -10.73
C ASN A 152 -16.46 -6.11 -10.47
N LEU A 153 -15.85 -6.35 -9.30
CA LEU A 153 -15.37 -7.68 -8.93
C LEU A 153 -16.52 -8.69 -8.85
N PHE A 154 -17.67 -8.34 -8.27
CA PHE A 154 -18.81 -9.29 -8.22
C PHE A 154 -19.52 -9.50 -9.55
N SER A 155 -19.35 -8.58 -10.51
CA SER A 155 -19.82 -8.74 -11.89
C SER A 155 -18.72 -9.20 -12.86
N PHE A 156 -17.53 -9.58 -12.35
CA PHE A 156 -16.31 -9.65 -13.15
C PHE A 156 -16.43 -10.53 -14.40
N ASN A 157 -17.07 -11.70 -14.31
CA ASN A 157 -17.19 -12.62 -15.44
C ASN A 157 -17.98 -12.03 -16.62
N ARG A 158 -18.95 -11.15 -16.32
CA ARG A 158 -19.83 -10.49 -17.30
C ARG A 158 -19.24 -9.19 -17.85
N LEU A 159 -18.15 -8.70 -17.29
CA LEU A 159 -17.52 -7.45 -17.73
C LEU A 159 -16.77 -7.63 -19.05
N PRO A 160 -16.81 -6.63 -19.96
CA PRO A 160 -15.91 -6.55 -21.10
C PRO A 160 -14.44 -6.55 -20.66
N THR A 161 -13.55 -7.01 -21.54
CA THR A 161 -12.10 -7.08 -21.27
C THR A 161 -11.53 -5.73 -20.82
N PHE A 162 -11.96 -4.63 -21.44
CA PHE A 162 -11.52 -3.29 -21.06
C PHE A 162 -11.89 -2.94 -19.61
N GLU A 163 -13.13 -3.21 -19.18
CA GLU A 163 -13.57 -2.94 -17.82
C GLU A 163 -12.89 -3.86 -16.80
N LYS A 164 -12.60 -5.12 -17.16
CA LYS A 164 -11.78 -6.01 -16.33
C LYS A 164 -10.38 -5.41 -16.09
N LYS A 165 -9.69 -4.99 -17.16
CA LYS A 165 -8.37 -4.35 -17.07
C LYS A 165 -8.42 -3.08 -16.23
N LYS A 166 -9.42 -2.24 -16.47
CA LYS A 166 -9.63 -0.99 -15.72
C LYS A 166 -9.84 -1.23 -14.22
N THR A 167 -10.67 -2.21 -13.85
CA THR A 167 -10.89 -2.59 -12.45
C THR A 167 -9.60 -3.06 -11.77
N VAL A 168 -8.85 -3.94 -12.42
CA VAL A 168 -7.59 -4.46 -11.86
C VAL A 168 -6.52 -3.36 -11.79
N THR A 169 -6.47 -2.47 -12.79
CA THR A 169 -5.54 -1.32 -12.81
C THR A 169 -5.83 -0.36 -11.66
N ARG A 170 -7.10 0.00 -11.40
CA ARG A 170 -7.46 0.85 -10.25
C ARG A 170 -7.03 0.23 -8.93
N LEU A 171 -7.25 -1.08 -8.77
CA LEU A 171 -6.83 -1.79 -7.57
C LEU A 171 -5.31 -1.82 -7.43
N LEU A 172 -4.56 -1.99 -8.53
CA LEU A 172 -3.10 -1.93 -8.52
C LEU A 172 -2.58 -0.56 -8.08
N LEU A 173 -3.14 0.53 -8.60
CA LEU A 173 -2.74 1.89 -8.25
C LEU A 173 -2.99 2.17 -6.76
N ALA A 174 -4.19 1.83 -6.27
CA ALA A 174 -4.51 1.90 -4.84
C ALA A 174 -3.56 1.05 -3.98
N SER A 175 -3.24 -0.16 -4.43
CA SER A 175 -2.34 -1.08 -3.72
C SER A 175 -0.91 -0.53 -3.69
N ARG A 176 -0.40 0.03 -4.79
CA ARG A 176 0.94 0.63 -4.83
C ARG A 176 1.04 1.88 -3.96
N ALA A 177 -0.03 2.66 -3.87
CA ALA A 177 -0.07 3.83 -3.00
C ALA A 177 -0.13 3.46 -1.51
N LYS A 178 -0.96 2.48 -1.13
CA LYS A 178 -1.32 2.23 0.28
C LYS A 178 -0.80 0.92 0.87
N LEU A 179 -0.39 -0.03 0.04
CA LEU A 179 0.01 -1.39 0.40
C LEU A 179 1.40 -1.76 -0.14
N ARG A 180 2.24 -0.80 -0.53
CA ARG A 180 3.56 -1.05 -1.15
C ARG A 180 4.46 -2.00 -0.35
N SER A 181 4.40 -1.93 0.98
CA SER A 181 5.16 -2.80 1.88
C SER A 181 4.34 -3.96 2.45
N SER A 182 3.10 -4.16 1.98
CA SER A 182 2.24 -5.24 2.43
C SER A 182 2.69 -6.59 1.85
N ASP A 183 2.45 -7.65 2.59
CA ASP A 183 2.67 -9.04 2.19
C ASP A 183 1.91 -9.46 0.90
N ILE A 184 0.74 -8.87 0.61
CA ILE A 184 -0.16 -9.32 -0.46
C ILE A 184 0.09 -8.70 -1.84
N ILE A 185 0.68 -7.50 -1.91
CA ILE A 185 0.77 -6.70 -3.16
C ILE A 185 1.51 -7.45 -4.28
N LYS A 186 2.56 -8.20 -3.94
CA LYS A 186 3.37 -8.97 -4.89
C LYS A 186 2.54 -9.95 -5.72
N TYR A 187 1.50 -10.55 -5.15
CA TYR A 187 0.64 -11.51 -5.86
C TYR A 187 -0.29 -10.80 -6.84
N LEU A 188 -0.76 -9.59 -6.49
CA LEU A 188 -1.57 -8.78 -7.40
C LEU A 188 -0.74 -8.30 -8.59
N GLU A 189 0.49 -7.86 -8.36
CA GLU A 189 1.42 -7.45 -9.41
C GLU A 189 1.78 -8.62 -10.33
N GLN A 190 2.04 -9.80 -9.75
CA GLN A 190 2.27 -11.04 -10.50
C GLN A 190 1.06 -11.41 -11.37
N LEU A 191 -0.16 -11.37 -10.80
CA LEU A 191 -1.39 -11.63 -11.56
C LEU A 191 -1.51 -10.67 -12.76
N SER A 192 -1.29 -9.38 -12.49
CA SER A 192 -1.41 -8.34 -13.51
C SER A 192 -0.47 -8.56 -14.67
N ALA A 193 0.81 -8.85 -14.37
CA ALA A 193 1.82 -9.11 -15.38
C ALA A 193 1.53 -10.38 -16.20
N GLN A 194 1.10 -11.47 -15.53
CA GLN A 194 0.80 -12.74 -16.20
C GLN A 194 -0.43 -12.67 -17.11
N ARG A 195 -1.40 -11.81 -16.79
CA ARG A 195 -2.69 -11.73 -17.49
C ARG A 195 -2.86 -10.45 -18.30
N ASP A 196 -1.83 -9.62 -18.38
CA ASP A 196 -1.83 -8.32 -19.06
C ASP A 196 -3.04 -7.46 -18.64
N LEU A 197 -3.27 -7.34 -17.32
CA LEU A 197 -4.47 -6.68 -16.77
C LEU A 197 -4.27 -5.19 -16.49
N GLU A 198 -3.02 -4.70 -16.48
CA GLU A 198 -2.70 -3.30 -16.29
C GLU A 198 -2.83 -2.50 -17.59
N THR A 199 -3.33 -1.27 -17.53
CA THR A 199 -3.38 -0.38 -18.69
C THR A 199 -3.04 1.06 -18.36
N TYR A 200 -2.25 1.70 -19.22
CA TYR A 200 -1.88 3.12 -19.13
C TYR A 200 -3.06 4.08 -19.34
N LYS A 201 -4.23 3.59 -19.77
CA LYS A 201 -5.42 4.41 -20.05
C LYS A 201 -6.20 4.81 -18.80
N VAL A 202 -5.83 4.31 -17.63
CA VAL A 202 -6.46 4.65 -16.35
C VAL A 202 -5.58 5.63 -15.60
N THR A 203 -6.09 6.83 -15.38
CA THR A 203 -5.45 7.83 -14.53
C THR A 203 -5.46 7.36 -13.08
N ASP A 204 -4.33 7.54 -12.38
CA ASP A 204 -4.21 7.24 -10.95
C ASP A 204 -5.13 8.17 -10.12
N PRO A 205 -6.15 7.62 -9.45
CA PRO A 205 -7.07 8.41 -8.64
C PRO A 205 -6.57 8.64 -7.22
N GLU A 206 -5.48 7.98 -6.81
CA GLU A 206 -4.96 8.15 -5.46
C GLU A 206 -4.40 9.56 -5.28
N PRO A 207 -4.64 10.21 -4.12
CA PRO A 207 -3.99 11.46 -3.83
C PRO A 207 -2.49 11.21 -3.89
N LYS A 208 -1.83 11.83 -4.88
CA LYS A 208 -0.38 11.92 -4.92
C LYS A 208 -0.01 12.50 -3.56
N ILE A 209 0.73 11.74 -2.74
CA ILE A 209 1.36 12.31 -1.54
C ILE A 209 2.00 13.59 -2.04
N SER A 210 1.60 14.74 -1.48
CA SER A 210 2.22 16.01 -1.78
C SER A 210 3.69 15.87 -1.41
N MET A 211 4.48 15.38 -2.35
CA MET A 211 5.87 15.71 -2.42
C MET A 211 5.86 17.23 -2.37
N PRO A 212 6.56 17.86 -1.41
CA PRO A 212 6.67 19.31 -1.38
C PRO A 212 6.97 19.75 -2.82
N ASP A 213 6.28 20.78 -3.30
CA ASP A 213 6.36 21.19 -4.70
C ASP A 213 7.81 21.37 -5.11
N ILE A 214 8.40 20.32 -5.67
CA ILE A 214 9.59 20.41 -6.48
C ILE A 214 9.07 20.93 -7.81
N GLU A 215 8.68 22.19 -7.84
CA GLU A 215 8.79 22.95 -9.07
C GLU A 215 10.28 23.07 -9.28
N VAL A 216 10.82 22.37 -10.28
CA VAL A 216 12.23 22.55 -10.64
C VAL A 216 12.32 23.89 -11.38
N THR A 217 12.38 24.98 -10.61
CA THR A 217 12.58 26.32 -11.17
C THR A 217 14.01 26.44 -11.69
N GLY A 218 14.27 27.44 -12.54
CA GLY A 218 15.64 27.70 -13.01
C GLY A 218 16.64 27.93 -11.86
N LYS A 219 16.15 28.40 -10.71
CA LYS A 219 16.91 28.63 -9.47
C LYS A 219 17.29 27.31 -8.78
N ASP A 220 16.40 26.33 -8.77
CA ASP A 220 16.66 25.01 -8.15
C ASP A 220 17.69 24.19 -8.93
N LEU A 221 17.67 24.31 -10.27
CA LEU A 221 18.67 23.67 -11.13
C LEU A 221 20.09 24.17 -10.82
N ALA A 222 20.27 25.42 -10.40
CA ALA A 222 21.58 25.91 -9.96
C ALA A 222 22.08 25.14 -8.72
N GLY A 223 21.19 24.82 -7.78
CA GLY A 223 21.50 23.97 -6.62
C GLY A 223 21.85 22.54 -7.03
N TYR A 224 21.02 21.92 -7.88
CA TYR A 224 21.27 20.56 -8.38
C TYR A 224 22.58 20.44 -9.16
N ARG A 225 23.03 21.51 -9.84
CA ARG A 225 24.31 21.53 -10.55
C ARG A 225 25.49 21.17 -9.65
N TYR A 226 25.48 21.57 -8.39
CA TYR A 226 26.55 21.24 -7.43
C TYR A 226 26.55 19.77 -7.03
N LEU A 227 25.41 19.08 -7.16
CA LEU A 227 25.25 17.69 -6.78
C LEU A 227 25.52 16.73 -7.94
N VAL A 228 24.98 17.04 -9.13
CA VAL A 228 25.01 16.13 -10.29
C VAL A 228 26.00 16.55 -11.38
N GLY A 229 26.52 17.77 -11.32
CA GLY A 229 27.37 18.37 -12.34
C GLY A 229 26.59 18.94 -13.53
N SER A 230 27.22 19.90 -14.23
CA SER A 230 26.59 20.66 -15.33
C SER A 230 26.07 19.76 -16.48
N LYS A 231 26.81 18.69 -16.80
CA LYS A 231 26.48 17.78 -17.90
C LYS A 231 25.17 17.02 -17.68
N ASN A 232 24.84 16.72 -16.42
CA ASN A 232 23.71 15.86 -16.06
C ASN A 232 22.43 16.66 -15.74
N LEU A 233 22.49 17.98 -15.81
CA LEU A 233 21.47 18.87 -15.25
C LEU A 233 20.09 18.70 -15.93
N MET A 234 20.06 18.64 -17.26
CA MET A 234 18.81 18.48 -18.02
C MET A 234 18.16 17.11 -17.79
N MET A 235 18.96 16.06 -17.71
CA MET A 235 18.48 14.71 -17.43
C MET A 235 18.05 14.54 -15.97
N THR A 236 18.71 15.26 -15.06
CA THR A 236 18.31 15.37 -13.65
C THR A 236 16.95 16.06 -13.51
N LYS A 237 16.69 17.13 -14.27
CA LYS A 237 15.36 17.75 -14.32
C LYS A 237 14.28 16.73 -14.69
N LYS A 238 14.50 15.99 -15.79
CA LYS A 238 13.55 14.96 -16.25
C LYS A 238 13.43 13.80 -15.25
N PHE A 239 14.52 13.40 -14.60
CA PHE A 239 14.50 12.44 -13.49
C PHE A 239 13.56 12.92 -12.38
N LEU A 240 13.72 14.16 -11.92
CA LEU A 240 12.93 14.75 -10.83
C LEU A 240 11.45 14.87 -11.21
N GLU A 241 11.15 15.27 -12.45
CA GLU A 241 9.77 15.34 -12.97
C GLU A 241 9.10 13.96 -13.02
N LEU A 242 9.78 12.95 -13.58
CA LEU A 242 9.24 11.59 -13.65
C LEU A 242 9.12 10.95 -12.26
N ALA A 243 10.10 11.19 -11.38
CA ALA A 243 10.06 10.75 -9.99
C ALA A 243 8.90 11.40 -9.22
N LYS A 244 8.69 12.72 -9.39
CA LYS A 244 7.55 13.46 -8.81
C LYS A 244 6.22 12.89 -9.30
N ASP A 245 6.15 12.47 -10.56
CA ASP A 245 4.96 11.88 -11.14
C ASP A 245 4.75 10.40 -10.83
N GLY A 246 5.67 9.76 -10.09
CA GLY A 246 5.60 8.32 -9.83
C GLY A 246 5.75 7.44 -11.08
N LYS A 247 6.29 8.00 -12.17
CA LYS A 247 6.48 7.31 -13.46
C LYS A 247 7.75 6.47 -13.44
N SER A 248 7.79 5.46 -14.32
CA SER A 248 9.02 4.70 -14.58
C SER A 248 10.10 5.63 -15.13
N ILE A 249 11.32 5.53 -14.58
CA ILE A 249 12.43 6.40 -14.92
C ILE A 249 13.40 5.65 -15.85
N PRO A 250 13.69 6.16 -17.06
CA PRO A 250 14.66 5.56 -17.96
C PRO A 250 16.07 5.45 -17.35
N PRO A 251 16.84 4.38 -17.63
CA PRO A 251 18.17 4.16 -17.04
C PRO A 251 19.14 5.35 -17.21
N GLN A 252 19.10 6.03 -18.36
CA GLN A 252 19.96 7.19 -18.63
C GLN A 252 19.69 8.38 -17.69
N MET A 253 18.44 8.55 -17.23
CA MET A 253 18.07 9.60 -16.27
C MET A 253 18.48 9.21 -14.85
N VAL A 254 18.38 7.92 -14.51
CA VAL A 254 18.91 7.40 -13.23
C VAL A 254 20.42 7.61 -13.16
N GLN A 255 21.16 7.31 -14.25
CA GLN A 255 22.60 7.54 -14.33
C GLN A 255 22.97 9.02 -14.17
N ALA A 256 22.19 9.93 -14.74
CA ALA A 256 22.40 11.36 -14.58
C ALA A 256 22.23 11.83 -13.12
N TYR A 257 21.32 11.21 -12.35
CA TYR A 257 21.08 11.55 -10.95
C TYR A 257 21.97 10.78 -9.96
N LEU A 258 22.66 9.74 -10.43
CA LEU A 258 23.49 8.85 -9.62
C LEU A 258 24.54 9.56 -8.75
N PRO A 259 25.18 10.68 -9.15
CA PRO A 259 26.12 11.39 -8.28
C PRO A 259 25.46 11.89 -6.98
N ALA A 260 24.22 12.38 -7.04
CA ALA A 260 23.49 12.81 -5.84
C ALA A 260 23.13 11.62 -4.93
N ILE A 261 22.76 10.49 -5.52
CA ILE A 261 22.52 9.23 -4.77
C ILE A 261 23.82 8.78 -4.09
N THR A 262 24.94 8.81 -4.80
CA THR A 262 26.26 8.42 -4.29
C THR A 262 26.70 9.31 -3.13
N MET A 263 26.42 10.62 -3.20
CA MET A 263 26.70 11.55 -2.10
C MET A 263 25.94 11.15 -0.82
N ILE A 264 24.65 10.81 -0.94
CA ILE A 264 23.85 10.35 0.20
C ILE A 264 24.36 9.00 0.72
N ASP A 265 24.70 8.07 -0.18
CA ASP A 265 25.26 6.76 0.18
C ASP A 265 26.58 6.91 0.97
N ASN A 266 27.45 7.84 0.57
CA ASN A 266 28.68 8.15 1.31
C ASN A 266 28.39 8.68 2.72
N ILE A 267 27.38 9.56 2.89
CA ILE A 267 26.94 10.07 4.20
C ILE A 267 26.43 8.92 5.09
N VAL A 268 25.65 7.99 4.52
CA VAL A 268 25.15 6.82 5.24
C VAL A 268 26.31 5.91 5.67
N LYS A 269 27.25 5.65 4.77
CA LYS A 269 28.46 4.84 5.04
C LYS A 269 29.37 5.47 6.09
N ALA A 270 29.42 6.80 6.17
CA ALA A 270 30.17 7.52 7.20
C ALA A 270 29.57 7.36 8.62
N GLY A 271 28.35 6.84 8.73
CA GLY A 271 27.75 6.40 9.98
C GLY A 271 26.68 7.35 10.56
N PRO A 272 26.06 6.95 11.70
CA PRO A 272 24.85 7.60 12.23
C PRO A 272 24.99 9.09 12.54
N GLY A 273 26.18 9.54 12.94
CA GLY A 273 26.44 10.96 13.24
C GLY A 273 26.25 11.86 12.01
N PHE A 274 26.78 11.46 10.86
CA PHE A 274 26.64 12.18 9.59
C PHE A 274 25.19 12.19 9.10
N VAL A 275 24.49 11.06 9.24
CA VAL A 275 23.05 10.98 8.94
C VAL A 275 22.25 11.94 9.82
N GLN A 276 22.57 12.05 11.11
CA GLN A 276 21.86 12.97 12.01
C GLN A 276 22.14 14.45 11.69
N MET A 277 23.36 14.77 11.24
CA MET A 277 23.68 16.11 10.72
C MET A 277 22.89 16.42 9.45
N LEU A 278 22.80 15.48 8.50
CA LEU A 278 22.00 15.63 7.29
C LEU A 278 20.51 15.85 7.61
N ARG A 279 19.95 15.08 8.55
CA ARG A 279 18.56 15.28 9.02
C ARG A 279 18.35 16.64 9.68
N THR A 280 19.32 17.11 10.45
CA THR A 280 19.28 18.45 11.05
C THR A 280 19.28 19.54 9.98
N LEU A 281 20.14 19.41 8.97
CA LEU A 281 20.21 20.33 7.84
C LEU A 281 18.89 20.36 7.06
N GLU A 282 18.30 19.19 6.79
CA GLU A 282 17.02 19.08 6.10
C GLU A 282 15.87 19.72 6.88
N ASN A 283 15.80 19.47 8.20
CA ASN A 283 14.81 20.09 9.07
C ASN A 283 14.93 21.62 9.12
N ARG A 284 16.15 22.16 9.00
CA ARG A 284 16.39 23.60 8.89
C ARG A 284 15.91 24.13 7.54
N ALA A 285 16.31 23.47 6.44
CA ALA A 285 15.90 23.86 5.09
C ALA A 285 14.38 23.92 4.92
N LYS A 286 13.64 22.96 5.49
CA LYS A 286 12.15 22.97 5.50
C LYS A 286 11.51 24.16 6.21
N LYS A 287 12.21 24.76 7.18
CA LYS A 287 11.70 25.87 7.99
C LYS A 287 12.13 27.24 7.45
N THR A 288 13.03 27.26 6.46
CA THR A 288 13.45 28.48 5.78
C THR A 288 12.40 28.85 4.73
N PRO A 289 11.85 30.08 4.73
CA PRO A 289 10.93 30.52 3.68
C PRO A 289 11.62 30.52 2.32
N ASN A 290 10.96 30.00 1.29
CA ASN A 290 11.43 30.15 -0.09
C ASN A 290 11.34 31.64 -0.46
N THR A 291 12.49 32.29 -0.64
CA THR A 291 12.61 33.64 -1.20
C THR A 291 12.71 33.64 -2.71
#